data_AF-A0A0S7CZ67-F1
#
_entry.id   AF-A0A0S7CZ67-F1
#
_cell.length_a   1.000
_cell.length_b   1.000
_cell.length_c   1.000
_cell.angle_alpha   90.00
_cell.angle_beta   90.00
_cell.angle_gamma   90.00
#
_symmetry.space_group_name_H-M   'P 1'
#
loop_
_entity.id
_entity.type
_entity.pdbx_description
1 polymer ?
#
loop_
_entity_poly.entity_id
_entity_poly.type
_entity_poly.pdbx_seq_one_letter_code
_entity_poly.pdbx_strand_id
1 'polypeptide(L)'
;MSNTELMNTDPFEAAKAAADYIAAETGVESHDVALVLGSGWGAAADLIGETTATLTASEVPGFHAPAVEGHVGTIRSVLTKEGKRALVLGARTHYYEAKASAL
;
A
#
# COMPACT_ATOMS: atom_id res chain seq x y z
N MET A 1 -2.61 -10.96 13.43
CA MET A 1 -3.67 -10.09 14.00
C MET A 1 -4.78 -9.99 12.97
N SER A 2 -6.03 -9.97 13.40
CA SER A 2 -7.18 -9.83 12.48
C SER A 2 -7.34 -8.36 12.06
N ASN A 3 -7.88 -8.11 10.86
CA ASN A 3 -8.25 -6.75 10.41
C ASN A 3 -9.21 -6.03 11.37
N THR A 4 -9.94 -6.77 12.21
CA THR A 4 -10.84 -6.22 13.24
C THR A 4 -10.10 -5.72 14.48
N GLU A 5 -8.94 -6.29 14.84
CA GLU A 5 -8.15 -5.81 15.98
C GLU A 5 -7.45 -4.47 15.68
N LEU A 6 -7.10 -4.25 14.41
CA LEU A 6 -6.44 -3.02 13.95
C LEU A 6 -7.33 -1.78 14.03
N MET A 7 -8.66 -1.92 13.96
CA MET A 7 -9.59 -0.79 14.07
C MET A 7 -9.66 -0.19 15.49
N ASN A 8 -9.23 -0.95 16.51
CA ASN A 8 -9.16 -0.50 17.91
C ASN A 8 -7.71 -0.24 18.39
N THR A 9 -6.74 -0.34 17.48
CA THR A 9 -5.33 -0.15 17.77
C THR A 9 -4.92 1.29 17.42
N ASP A 10 -3.88 1.81 18.07
CA ASP A 10 -3.27 3.08 17.70
C ASP A 10 -2.94 3.07 16.18
N PRO A 11 -3.42 4.06 15.40
CA PRO A 11 -3.14 4.12 13.96
C PRO A 11 -1.64 4.10 13.63
N PHE A 12 -0.77 4.57 14.52
CA PHE A 12 0.68 4.51 14.32
C PHE A 12 1.25 3.11 14.50
N GLU A 13 0.70 2.31 15.43
CA GLU A 13 1.08 0.90 15.60
C GLU A 13 0.62 0.06 14.40
N ALA A 14 -0.60 0.31 13.89
CA ALA A 14 -1.08 -0.32 12.67
C ALA A 14 -0.21 0.04 11.45
N ALA A 15 0.16 1.32 11.30
CA ALA A 15 1.06 1.77 10.25
C ALA A 15 2.47 1.16 10.37
N LYS A 16 2.97 1.00 11.60
CA LYS A 16 4.25 0.34 11.86
C LYS A 16 4.22 -1.13 11.45
N ALA A 17 3.16 -1.87 11.82
CA ALA A 17 3.00 -3.26 11.42
C ALA A 17 2.94 -3.43 9.89
N ALA A 18 2.26 -2.51 9.19
CA ALA A 18 2.24 -2.46 7.73
C ALA A 18 3.64 -2.22 7.14
N ALA A 19 4.39 -1.27 7.69
CA ALA A 19 5.74 -0.95 7.25
C ALA A 19 6.70 -2.15 7.45
N ASP A 20 6.65 -2.79 8.62
CA ASP A 20 7.48 -3.96 8.94
C ASP A 20 7.18 -5.13 7.97
N TYR A 21 5.89 -5.37 7.66
CA TYR A 21 5.48 -6.36 6.66
C TYR A 21 6.01 -6.03 5.25
N ILE A 22 5.83 -4.79 4.80
CA ILE A 22 6.32 -4.34 3.49
C ILE A 22 7.84 -4.50 3.40
N ALA A 23 8.58 -4.14 4.45
CA ALA A 23 10.03 -4.26 4.46
C ALA A 23 10.47 -5.73 4.33
N ALA A 24 9.82 -6.64 5.05
CA ALA A 24 10.10 -8.07 5.00
C ALA A 24 9.82 -8.67 3.61
N GLU A 25 8.65 -8.39 3.03
CA GLU A 25 8.23 -8.95 1.74
C GLU A 25 8.98 -8.36 0.54
N THR A 26 9.47 -7.12 0.66
CA THR A 26 10.20 -6.45 -0.43
C THR A 26 11.71 -6.58 -0.32
N GLY A 27 12.24 -6.97 0.85
CA GLY A 27 13.67 -6.91 1.15
C GLY A 27 14.23 -5.48 1.19
N VAL A 28 13.37 -4.47 1.33
CA VAL A 28 13.73 -3.04 1.36
C VAL A 28 13.36 -2.46 2.72
N GLU A 29 14.36 -2.13 3.54
CA GLU A 29 14.14 -1.63 4.92
C GLU A 29 13.27 -0.36 4.95
N SER A 30 13.45 0.54 3.98
CA SER A 30 12.71 1.80 3.93
C SER A 30 12.55 2.32 2.49
N HIS A 31 11.43 3.00 2.24
CA HIS A 31 11.17 3.75 1.01
C HIS A 31 11.36 5.25 1.24
N ASP A 32 11.99 5.94 0.29
CA ASP A 32 12.24 7.38 0.32
C ASP A 32 10.97 8.21 0.04
N VAL A 33 10.05 7.65 -0.76
CA VAL A 33 8.84 8.34 -1.22
C VAL A 33 7.69 7.35 -1.37
N ALA A 34 6.48 7.78 -1.02
CA ALA A 34 5.25 7.04 -1.30
C ALA A 34 4.39 7.81 -2.33
N LEU A 35 3.88 7.10 -3.33
CA LEU A 35 2.99 7.65 -4.36
C LEU A 35 1.64 6.96 -4.31
N VAL A 36 0.56 7.73 -4.16
CA VAL A 36 -0.81 7.24 -4.22
C VAL A 36 -1.37 7.56 -5.61
N LEU A 37 -1.65 6.54 -6.42
CA LEU A 37 -2.08 6.76 -7.80
C LEU A 37 -3.60 6.87 -7.91
N GLY A 38 -4.06 7.99 -8.46
CA GLY A 38 -5.47 8.23 -8.76
C GLY A 38 -6.00 7.30 -9.86
N SER A 39 -7.32 7.32 -10.06
CA SER A 39 -7.96 6.53 -11.12
C SER A 39 -7.44 6.96 -12.49
N GLY A 40 -7.07 6.00 -13.34
CA GLY A 40 -6.45 6.24 -14.65
C GLY A 40 -4.93 6.39 -14.65
N TRP A 41 -4.27 6.43 -13.49
CA TRP A 41 -2.82 6.64 -13.38
C TRP A 41 -2.01 5.35 -13.21
N GLY A 42 -2.63 4.16 -13.25
CA GLY A 42 -1.95 2.89 -13.00
C GLY A 42 -0.72 2.66 -13.88
N ALA A 43 -0.79 3.03 -15.17
CA ALA A 43 0.32 2.92 -16.12
C ALA A 43 1.48 3.89 -15.82
N ALA A 44 1.25 4.96 -15.06
CA ALA A 44 2.30 5.90 -14.69
C ALA A 44 3.33 5.25 -13.75
N ALA A 45 2.93 4.23 -12.98
CA ALA A 45 3.84 3.47 -12.13
C ALA A 45 5.00 2.82 -12.93
N ASP A 46 4.71 2.38 -14.17
CA ASP A 46 5.69 1.72 -15.03
C ASP A 46 6.75 2.70 -15.57
N LEU A 47 6.50 4.01 -15.48
CA LEU A 47 7.42 5.05 -15.92
C LEU A 47 8.37 5.53 -14.81
N ILE A 48 8.09 5.18 -13.54
CA ILE A 48 8.87 5.64 -12.37
C ILE A 48 10.23 4.95 -12.31
N GLY A 49 10.29 3.65 -12.61
CA GLY A 49 11.50 2.85 -12.47
C GLY A 49 11.22 1.36 -12.51
N GLU A 50 12.21 0.57 -12.07
CA GLU A 50 12.10 -0.88 -12.03
C GLU A 50 11.24 -1.32 -10.83
N THR A 51 10.19 -2.09 -11.08
CA THR A 51 9.44 -2.73 -9.99
C THR A 51 10.19 -3.95 -9.49
N THR A 52 10.70 -3.85 -8.27
CA THR A 52 11.50 -4.90 -7.63
C THR A 52 10.67 -5.86 -6.78
N ALA A 53 9.48 -5.44 -6.34
CA ALA A 53 8.50 -6.29 -5.66
C ALA A 53 7.07 -5.75 -5.85
N THR A 54 6.09 -6.65 -5.85
CA THR A 54 4.64 -6.33 -5.90
C THR A 54 3.91 -7.15 -4.86
N LEU A 55 3.11 -6.50 -4.03
CA LEU A 55 2.33 -7.11 -2.96
C LEU A 55 0.83 -6.93 -3.23
N THR A 56 0.03 -7.90 -2.80
CA THR A 56 -1.43 -7.74 -2.75
C THR A 56 -1.78 -6.88 -1.55
N ALA A 57 -2.50 -5.77 -1.74
CA ALA A 57 -2.80 -4.88 -0.63
C ALA A 57 -3.60 -5.56 0.49
N SER A 58 -4.47 -6.52 0.19
CA SER A 58 -5.24 -7.26 1.21
C SER A 58 -4.40 -8.14 2.14
N GLU A 59 -3.14 -8.40 1.79
CA GLU A 59 -2.20 -9.16 2.63
C GLU A 59 -1.41 -8.24 3.57
N VAL A 60 -1.36 -6.94 3.28
CA VAL A 60 -0.65 -5.95 4.11
C VAL A 60 -1.52 -5.59 5.32
N PRO A 61 -0.98 -5.68 6.56
CA PRO A 61 -1.70 -5.25 7.76
C PRO A 61 -2.29 -3.84 7.61
N GLY A 62 -3.55 -3.66 8.01
CA GLY A 62 -4.23 -2.36 7.97
C GLY A 62 -4.77 -1.97 6.59
N PHE A 63 -4.46 -2.73 5.54
CA PHE A 63 -5.09 -2.59 4.23
C PHE A 63 -6.27 -3.56 4.09
N HIS A 64 -7.29 -3.10 3.39
CA HIS A 64 -8.50 -3.88 3.16
C HIS A 64 -8.63 -4.28 1.70
N ALA A 65 -9.36 -5.37 1.47
CA ALA A 65 -9.74 -5.76 0.12
C ALA A 65 -10.51 -4.62 -0.58
N PRO A 66 -10.24 -4.39 -1.87
CA PRO A 66 -10.98 -3.45 -2.71
C PRO A 66 -12.49 -3.70 -2.63
N ALA A 67 -13.29 -2.63 -2.71
CA ALA A 67 -14.75 -2.74 -2.69
C ALA A 67 -15.34 -3.29 -4.01
N VAL A 68 -14.56 -3.30 -5.10
CA VAL A 68 -15.00 -3.71 -6.43
C VAL A 68 -14.27 -4.99 -6.83
N GLU A 69 -15.03 -6.05 -7.10
CA GLU A 69 -14.51 -7.30 -7.67
C GLU A 69 -13.78 -7.02 -8.99
N GLY A 70 -12.55 -7.54 -9.12
CA GLY A 70 -11.71 -7.38 -10.32
C GLY A 70 -10.64 -6.28 -10.24
N HIS A 71 -10.71 -5.36 -9.28
CA HIS A 71 -9.67 -4.35 -9.06
C HIS A 71 -8.82 -4.68 -7.84
N VAL A 72 -7.91 -5.65 -7.94
CA VAL A 72 -6.96 -5.96 -6.85
C VAL A 72 -6.00 -4.78 -6.68
N GLY A 73 -6.13 -4.06 -5.56
CA GLY A 73 -5.20 -3.01 -5.19
C GLY A 73 -3.82 -3.61 -4.95
N THR A 74 -2.79 -3.10 -5.64
CA THR A 74 -1.41 -3.53 -5.46
C THR A 74 -0.59 -2.48 -4.72
N ILE A 75 0.47 -2.93 -4.06
CA ILE A 75 1.52 -2.09 -3.51
C ILE A 75 2.81 -2.51 -4.20
N ARG A 76 3.52 -1.57 -4.83
CA ARG A 76 4.74 -1.85 -5.61
C ARG A 76 5.94 -1.17 -5.00
N SER A 77 7.04 -1.90 -4.84
CA SER A 77 8.35 -1.38 -4.47
C SER A 77 9.17 -1.12 -5.73
N VAL A 78 9.45 0.16 -6.01
CA VAL A 78 10.08 0.61 -7.24
C VAL A 78 11.46 1.21 -6.94
N LEU A 79 12.48 0.79 -7.70
CA LEU A 79 13.79 1.41 -7.73
C LEU A 79 13.86 2.42 -8.87
N THR A 80 14.04 3.69 -8.56
CA THR A 80 14.19 4.74 -9.58
C THR A 80 15.57 4.65 -10.23
N LYS A 81 15.73 5.29 -11.39
CA LYS A 81 17.02 5.34 -12.12
C LYS A 81 18.12 6.03 -11.31
N GLU A 82 17.74 6.93 -10.43
CA GLU A 82 18.62 7.67 -9.51
C GLU A 82 18.89 6.90 -8.20
N GLY A 83 18.40 5.66 -8.08
CA GLY A 83 18.66 4.78 -6.94
C GLY A 83 17.74 5.01 -5.74
N LYS A 84 16.63 5.73 -5.89
CA LYS A 84 15.64 5.96 -4.82
C LYS A 84 14.62 4.85 -4.74
N ARG A 85 14.10 4.60 -3.53
CA ARG A 85 13.05 3.61 -3.27
C ARG A 85 11.69 4.31 -3.22
N ALA A 86 10.84 4.03 -4.19
CA ALA A 86 9.47 4.53 -4.26
C ALA A 86 8.47 3.42 -3.91
N LEU A 87 7.52 3.72 -3.02
CA LEU A 87 6.40 2.85 -2.70
C LEU A 87 5.16 3.34 -3.44
N VAL A 88 4.68 2.58 -4.42
CA VAL A 88 3.50 2.96 -5.20
C VAL A 88 2.27 2.23 -4.68
N LEU A 89 1.31 2.99 -4.17
CA LEU A 89 0.06 2.54 -3.59
C LEU A 89 -1.05 2.59 -4.64
N GLY A 90 -1.39 1.44 -5.21
CA GLY A 90 -2.54 1.26 -6.09
C GLY A 90 -3.84 0.98 -5.34
N ALA A 91 -3.76 0.61 -4.07
CA ALA A 91 -4.91 0.46 -3.19
C ALA A 91 -5.28 1.80 -2.54
N ARG A 92 -6.57 2.15 -2.61
CA ARG A 92 -7.14 3.35 -2.01
C ARG A 92 -8.48 2.99 -1.39
N THR A 93 -8.81 3.67 -0.30
CA THR A 93 -10.14 3.64 0.29
C THR A 93 -10.72 5.03 0.11
N HIS A 94 -11.90 5.14 -0.50
CA HIS A 94 -12.59 6.42 -0.62
C HIS A 94 -13.56 6.62 0.54
N TYR A 95 -13.71 7.85 1.01
CA TYR A 95 -14.62 8.18 2.10
C TYR A 95 -16.06 7.70 1.86
N TYR A 96 -16.55 7.85 0.62
CA TYR A 96 -17.90 7.44 0.22
C TYR A 96 -18.09 5.91 0.14
N GLU A 97 -17.03 5.10 0.27
CA GLU A 97 -17.11 3.64 0.29
C GLU A 97 -17.45 3.08 1.68
N ALA A 98 -17.89 3.95 2.61
CA ALA A 98 -18.32 3.63 3.98
C ALA A 98 -17.24 2.95 4.86
N LYS A 99 -15.95 3.14 4.51
CA LYS A 99 -14.80 2.57 5.23
C LYS A 99 -14.01 3.59 6.04
N ALA A 100 -14.41 4.87 6.03
CA ALA A 100 -13.79 5.89 6.86
C ALA A 100 -14.33 5.78 8.30
N SER A 101 -13.47 5.30 9.20
CA SER A 101 -13.52 5.44 10.67
C SER A 101 -14.91 5.57 11.29
N ALA A 102 -15.36 4.53 11.99
CA ALA A 102 -16.12 4.79 13.21
C ALA A 102 -15.24 5.66 14.12
N LEU A 103 -15.79 6.79 14.57
CA LEU A 103 -15.30 7.47 15.77
C LEU A 103 -15.63 6.61 17.00
#